data_AF-H8FRR7-F1
#
_entry.id   AF-H8FRR7-F1
#
_cell.length_a   1.000
_cell.length_b   1.000
_cell.length_c   1.000
_cell.angle_alpha   90.00
_cell.angle_beta   90.00
_cell.angle_gamma   90.00
#
_symmetry.space_group_name_H-M   'P 1'
#
loop_
_entity.id
_entity.type
_entity.pdbx_description
1 polymer ?
#
loop_
_entity_poly.entity_id
_entity_poly.type
_entity_poly.pdbx_seq_one_letter_code
_entity_poly.pdbx_strand_id
1 'polypeptide(L)'
;MSVGDDLTITQSVAFAVLHALDNESNAAWVAWAKGWLNGDDRSATAAAVAAESATVAAARHAANAARLFDLAQSLQTEAAMLSAEGRNAGWTLDAVENRNTECLVEVAEAIRLADGSGLQGGSSRSAELLAQVVRDH
;
A
#
# COMPACT_ATOMS: atom_id res chain seq x y z
N MET A 1 -26.05 -13.39 -1.61
CA MET A 1 -25.40 -12.31 -2.37
C MET A 1 -24.20 -11.89 -1.56
N SER A 2 -22.97 -12.14 -2.04
CA SER A 2 -21.76 -11.65 -1.40
C SER A 2 -20.88 -11.03 -2.48
N VAL A 3 -21.24 -9.81 -2.87
CA VAL A 3 -20.38 -8.93 -3.67
C VAL A 3 -19.87 -7.87 -2.70
N GLY A 4 -19.11 -8.34 -1.71
CA GLY A 4 -18.12 -7.52 -1.03
C GLY A 4 -16.81 -7.90 -1.67
N ASP A 5 -16.49 -7.28 -2.80
CA ASP A 5 -15.16 -7.38 -3.38
C ASP A 5 -14.21 -6.74 -2.36
N ASP A 6 -13.63 -7.56 -1.48
CA ASP A 6 -12.51 -7.14 -0.66
C ASP A 6 -11.47 -6.52 -1.61
N LEU A 7 -11.23 -5.22 -1.41
CA LEU A 7 -10.20 -4.50 -2.14
C LEU A 7 -8.89 -5.26 -1.97
N THR A 8 -8.24 -5.63 -3.07
CA THR A 8 -6.90 -6.20 -2.96
C THR A 8 -5.94 -5.09 -2.49
N ILE A 9 -4.96 -5.43 -1.63
CA ILE A 9 -3.98 -4.46 -1.10
C ILE A 9 -3.32 -3.67 -2.24
N THR A 10 -3.08 -4.30 -3.40
CA THR A 10 -2.57 -3.64 -4.61
C THR A 10 -3.46 -2.48 -5.06
N GLN A 11 -4.78 -2.66 -5.05
CA GLN A 11 -5.71 -1.60 -5.43
C GLN A 11 -5.74 -0.47 -4.39
N SER A 12 -5.57 -0.80 -3.12
CA SER A 12 -5.46 0.17 -2.02
C SER A 12 -4.22 1.04 -2.17
N VAL A 13 -3.07 0.42 -2.46
CA VAL A 13 -1.82 1.13 -2.75
C VAL A 13 -1.94 1.98 -4.02
N ALA A 14 -2.52 1.44 -5.10
CA ALA A 14 -2.75 2.20 -6.33
C ALA A 14 -3.57 3.48 -6.09
N PHE A 15 -4.59 3.37 -5.25
CA PHE A 15 -5.42 4.51 -4.87
C PHE A 15 -4.63 5.56 -4.07
N ALA A 16 -3.85 5.16 -3.06
CA ALA A 16 -2.98 6.08 -2.32
C ALA A 16 -1.95 6.77 -3.22
N VAL A 17 -1.36 6.05 -4.18
CA VAL A 17 -0.43 6.62 -5.16
C VAL A 17 -1.12 7.65 -6.06
N LEU A 18 -2.35 7.37 -6.52
CA LEU A 18 -3.14 8.33 -7.28
C LEU A 18 -3.48 9.60 -6.48
N HIS A 19 -3.89 9.45 -5.21
CA HIS A 19 -4.16 10.61 -4.35
C HIS A 19 -2.90 11.44 -4.04
N ALA A 20 -1.76 10.78 -3.87
CA ALA A 20 -0.50 11.47 -3.67
C ALA A 20 0.01 12.17 -4.94
N LEU A 21 -0.28 11.63 -6.13
CA LEU A 21 0.07 12.23 -7.43
C LEU A 21 -0.56 13.62 -7.64
N ASP A 22 -1.73 13.88 -7.06
CA ASP A 22 -2.39 15.19 -7.16
C ASP A 22 -1.63 16.30 -6.41
N ASN A 23 -0.79 15.94 -5.44
CA ASN A 23 -0.13 16.87 -4.53
C ASN A 23 1.41 16.84 -4.63
N GLU A 24 2.01 15.77 -5.15
CA GLU A 24 3.46 15.61 -5.30
C GLU A 24 3.95 16.17 -6.63
N SER A 25 5.03 16.96 -6.58
CA SER A 25 5.63 17.61 -7.76
C SER A 25 7.02 17.08 -8.11
N ASN A 26 7.61 16.25 -7.25
CA ASN A 26 8.91 15.64 -7.50
C ASN A 26 8.86 14.73 -8.73
N ALA A 27 9.63 15.08 -9.77
CA ALA A 27 9.63 14.36 -11.04
C ALA A 27 10.07 12.88 -10.91
N ALA A 28 10.98 12.56 -10.00
CA ALA A 28 11.44 11.19 -9.77
C ALA A 28 10.33 10.35 -9.14
N TRP A 29 9.66 10.89 -8.12
CA TRP A 29 8.51 10.21 -7.50
C TRP A 29 7.36 10.04 -8.49
N VAL A 30 7.01 11.09 -9.27
CA VAL A 30 5.94 11.03 -10.26
C VAL A 30 6.24 10.01 -11.36
N ALA A 31 7.49 9.93 -11.82
CA ALA A 31 7.90 8.94 -12.82
C ALA A 31 7.77 7.52 -12.25
N TRP A 32 8.24 7.29 -11.03
CA TRP A 32 8.06 6.02 -10.33
C TRP A 32 6.58 5.66 -10.16
N ALA A 33 5.75 6.60 -9.67
CA ALA A 33 4.33 6.38 -9.41
C ALA A 33 3.59 5.93 -10.68
N LYS A 34 3.87 6.56 -11.83
CA LYS A 34 3.31 6.16 -13.12
C LYS A 34 3.78 4.76 -13.54
N GLY A 35 5.07 4.47 -13.40
CA GLY A 35 5.61 3.13 -13.69
C GLY A 35 5.00 2.05 -12.80
N TRP A 36 4.86 2.32 -11.50
CA TRP A 36 4.24 1.42 -10.53
C TRP A 36 2.77 1.12 -10.86
N LEU A 37 2.01 2.16 -11.21
CA LEU A 37 0.60 2.05 -11.62
C LEU A 37 0.44 1.24 -12.92
N ASN A 38 1.36 1.39 -13.88
CA ASN A 38 1.39 0.60 -15.11
C ASN A 38 1.86 -0.86 -14.88
N GLY A 39 2.50 -1.12 -13.74
CA GLY A 39 3.05 -2.43 -13.41
C GLY A 39 4.47 -2.67 -13.92
N ASP A 40 5.19 -1.62 -14.29
CA ASP A 40 6.56 -1.71 -14.82
C ASP A 40 7.56 -2.17 -13.75
N ASP A 41 7.55 -1.51 -12.58
CA ASP A 41 8.38 -1.87 -11.42
C ASP A 41 7.59 -1.65 -10.12
N ARG A 42 7.27 -2.76 -9.44
CA ARG A 42 6.57 -2.76 -8.14
C ARG A 42 7.47 -3.20 -6.98
N SER A 43 8.77 -3.29 -7.20
CA SER A 43 9.71 -3.78 -6.20
C SER A 43 9.80 -2.87 -4.99
N ALA A 44 10.09 -3.46 -3.83
CA ALA A 44 10.33 -2.75 -2.58
C ALA A 44 11.49 -1.75 -2.71
N THR A 45 12.52 -2.07 -3.49
CA THR A 45 13.68 -1.19 -3.70
C THR A 45 13.28 0.08 -4.44
N ALA A 46 12.54 -0.04 -5.55
CA ALA A 46 12.06 1.13 -6.30
C ALA A 46 11.12 1.99 -5.44
N ALA A 47 10.24 1.35 -4.68
CA ALA A 47 9.34 2.03 -3.75
C ALA A 47 10.10 2.78 -2.63
N ALA A 48 11.19 2.22 -2.10
CA ALA A 48 12.03 2.89 -1.10
C ALA A 48 12.71 4.14 -1.67
N VAL A 49 13.29 4.04 -2.87
CA VAL A 49 13.90 5.20 -3.56
C VAL A 49 12.86 6.28 -3.83
N ALA A 50 11.66 5.89 -4.24
CA ALA A 50 10.56 6.82 -4.42
C ALA A 50 10.20 7.52 -3.10
N ALA A 51 10.04 6.78 -2.00
CA ALA A 51 9.75 7.34 -0.68
C ALA A 51 10.81 8.36 -0.23
N GLU A 52 12.08 8.13 -0.53
CA GLU A 52 13.16 9.10 -0.25
C GLU A 52 13.06 10.36 -1.12
N SER A 53 12.63 10.21 -2.37
CA SER A 53 12.47 11.34 -3.30
C SER A 53 11.20 12.17 -3.05
N ALA A 54 10.19 11.62 -2.38
CA ALA A 54 8.91 12.29 -2.15
C ALA A 54 9.04 13.50 -1.20
N THR A 55 8.53 14.64 -1.66
CA THR A 55 8.57 15.89 -0.91
C THR A 55 7.37 16.00 0.03
N VAL A 56 6.22 15.46 -0.36
CA VAL A 56 4.97 15.47 0.40
C VAL A 56 4.84 14.20 1.24
N ALA A 57 4.35 14.34 2.47
CA ALA A 57 4.19 13.21 3.38
C ALA A 57 3.25 12.12 2.80
N ALA A 58 2.14 12.50 2.17
CA ALA A 58 1.23 11.57 1.50
C ALA A 58 1.93 10.68 0.46
N ALA A 59 2.84 11.26 -0.34
CA ALA A 59 3.62 10.53 -1.34
C ALA A 59 4.64 9.57 -0.72
N ARG A 60 5.25 9.95 0.41
CA ARG A 60 6.12 9.05 1.18
C ARG A 60 5.35 7.86 1.74
N HIS A 61 4.19 8.11 2.34
CA HIS A 61 3.32 7.06 2.88
C HIS A 61 2.81 6.12 1.79
N ALA A 62 2.40 6.65 0.63
CA ALA A 62 2.00 5.82 -0.51
C ALA A 62 3.15 4.93 -1.03
N ALA A 63 4.37 5.47 -1.13
CA ALA A 63 5.54 4.71 -1.53
C ALA A 63 5.97 3.66 -0.47
N ASN A 64 5.88 4.00 0.82
CA ASN A 64 6.11 3.03 1.90
C ASN A 64 5.07 1.91 1.90
N ALA A 65 3.80 2.21 1.64
CA ALA A 65 2.76 1.20 1.49
C ALA A 65 3.08 0.23 0.33
N ALA A 66 3.53 0.76 -0.81
CA ALA A 66 3.98 -0.05 -1.95
C ALA A 66 5.16 -0.96 -1.58
N ARG A 67 6.11 -0.46 -0.78
CA ARG A 67 7.25 -1.24 -0.27
C ARG A 67 6.81 -2.38 0.64
N LEU A 68 5.89 -2.11 1.57
CA LEU A 68 5.35 -3.13 2.50
C LEU A 68 4.56 -4.20 1.76
N PHE A 69 3.82 -3.82 0.73
CA PHE A 69 3.08 -4.74 -0.12
C PHE A 69 4.01 -5.76 -0.82
N ASP A 70 5.07 -5.29 -1.47
CA ASP A 70 6.04 -6.20 -2.13
C ASP A 70 6.73 -7.13 -1.11
N LEU A 71 7.07 -6.61 0.07
CA LEU A 71 7.61 -7.43 1.15
C LEU A 71 6.61 -8.50 1.62
N ALA A 72 5.33 -8.17 1.75
CA ALA A 72 4.32 -9.14 2.13
C ALA A 72 4.15 -10.24 1.07
N GLN A 73 4.21 -9.89 -0.23
CA GLN A 73 4.15 -10.86 -1.32
C GLN A 73 5.35 -11.81 -1.35
N SER A 74 6.55 -11.30 -1.10
CA SER A 74 7.76 -12.15 -1.04
C SER A 74 7.69 -13.12 0.15
N LEU A 75 7.27 -12.65 1.32
CA LEU A 75 7.05 -13.50 2.50
C LEU A 75 5.94 -14.52 2.31
N GLN A 76 4.86 -14.18 1.59
CA GLN A 76 3.79 -15.12 1.27
C GLN A 76 4.28 -16.24 0.33
N THR A 77 5.15 -15.90 -0.62
CA THR A 77 5.78 -16.88 -1.52
C THR A 77 6.70 -17.81 -0.74
N GLU A 78 7.51 -17.27 0.17
CA GLU A 78 8.37 -18.05 1.08
C GLU A 78 7.54 -18.94 2.01
N ALA A 79 6.46 -18.42 2.58
CA ALA A 79 5.54 -19.18 3.42
C ALA A 79 4.90 -20.35 2.66
N ALA A 80 4.52 -20.14 1.39
CA ALA A 80 3.99 -21.19 0.53
C ALA A 80 5.03 -22.29 0.25
N MET A 81 6.29 -21.92 0.02
CA MET A 81 7.40 -22.86 -0.14
C MET A 81 7.67 -23.65 1.14
N LEU A 82 7.77 -22.97 2.30
CA LEU A 82 8.00 -23.62 3.60
C LEU A 82 6.83 -24.51 4.03
N SER A 83 5.60 -24.13 3.68
CA SER A 83 4.40 -24.96 3.90
C SER A 83 4.44 -26.22 3.04
N ALA A 84 4.90 -26.13 1.79
CA ALA A 84 5.14 -27.29 0.95
C ALA A 84 6.28 -28.19 1.49
N GLU A 85 7.25 -27.59 2.20
CA GLU A 85 8.36 -28.29 2.87
C GLU A 85 8.03 -28.75 4.31
N GLY A 86 6.82 -28.51 4.81
CA GLY A 86 6.30 -29.03 6.08
C GLY A 86 6.83 -28.36 7.36
N ARG A 87 7.29 -27.09 7.33
CA ARG A 87 7.80 -26.39 8.53
C ARG A 87 7.22 -24.97 8.70
N ASN A 88 6.94 -24.58 9.95
CA ASN A 88 6.66 -23.20 10.43
C ASN A 88 5.65 -22.33 9.65
N ALA A 89 4.62 -22.94 9.03
CA ALA A 89 3.56 -22.20 8.33
C ALA A 89 2.81 -21.17 9.21
N GLY A 90 2.66 -21.44 10.52
CA GLY A 90 1.95 -20.54 11.44
C GLY A 90 2.63 -19.18 11.63
N TRP A 91 3.89 -19.16 12.08
CA TRP A 91 4.63 -17.91 12.31
C TRP A 91 4.82 -17.08 11.03
N THR A 92 4.94 -17.73 9.87
CA THR A 92 5.10 -17.03 8.59
C THR A 92 3.80 -16.38 8.12
N LEU A 93 2.66 -17.03 8.34
CA LEU A 93 1.34 -16.44 8.07
C LEU A 93 1.12 -15.20 8.95
N ASP A 94 1.38 -15.30 10.25
CA ASP A 94 1.26 -14.17 11.19
C ASP A 94 2.14 -12.98 10.76
N ALA A 95 3.35 -13.25 10.25
CA ALA A 95 4.25 -12.22 9.76
C ALA A 95 3.74 -11.52 8.49
N VAL A 96 3.11 -12.27 7.58
CA VAL A 96 2.48 -11.72 6.36
C VAL A 96 1.25 -10.88 6.73
N GLU A 97 0.40 -11.38 7.62
CA GLU A 97 -0.79 -10.67 8.09
C GLU A 97 -0.43 -9.34 8.75
N ASN A 98 0.55 -9.34 9.66
CA ASN A 98 1.04 -8.11 10.28
C ASN A 98 1.55 -7.10 9.24
N ARG A 99 2.28 -7.56 8.21
CA ARG A 99 2.80 -6.69 7.15
C ARG A 99 1.70 -6.10 6.26
N ASN A 100 0.65 -6.88 6.01
CA ASN A 100 -0.54 -6.43 5.30
C ASN A 100 -1.30 -5.36 6.09
N THR A 101 -1.44 -5.54 7.41
CA THR A 101 -2.05 -4.53 8.28
C THR A 101 -1.24 -3.23 8.29
N GLU A 102 0.08 -3.31 8.43
CA GLU A 102 0.97 -2.14 8.32
C GLU A 102 0.79 -1.41 6.97
N CYS A 103 0.67 -2.17 5.87
CA CYS A 103 0.44 -1.61 4.54
C CYS A 103 -0.88 -0.83 4.47
N LEU A 104 -1.97 -1.39 5.01
CA LEU A 104 -3.28 -0.73 5.01
C LEU A 104 -3.29 0.54 5.85
N VAL A 105 -2.57 0.57 6.97
CA VAL A 105 -2.38 1.77 7.80
C VAL A 105 -1.67 2.86 7.02
N GLU A 106 -0.56 2.53 6.35
CA GLU A 106 0.20 3.48 5.52
C GLU A 106 -0.65 4.04 4.35
N VAL A 107 -1.46 3.21 3.72
CA VAL A 107 -2.43 3.65 2.70
C VAL A 107 -3.43 4.65 3.27
N ALA A 108 -4.02 4.35 4.43
CA ALA A 108 -5.00 5.23 5.05
C ALA A 108 -4.40 6.57 5.48
N GLU A 109 -3.16 6.58 5.97
CA GLU A 109 -2.42 7.81 6.28
C GLU A 109 -2.15 8.63 5.02
N ALA A 110 -1.71 8.00 3.93
CA ALA A 110 -1.47 8.69 2.67
C ALA A 110 -2.72 9.42 2.17
N ILE A 111 -3.87 8.76 2.23
CA ILE A 111 -5.16 9.32 1.83
C ILE A 111 -5.56 10.48 2.75
N ARG A 112 -5.48 10.29 4.07
CA ARG A 112 -5.84 11.33 5.05
C ARG A 112 -5.02 12.60 4.86
N LEU A 113 -3.72 12.44 4.61
CA LEU A 113 -2.80 13.56 4.40
C LEU A 113 -3.03 14.26 3.04
N ALA A 114 -3.45 13.52 2.01
CA ALA A 114 -3.82 14.10 0.73
C ALA A 114 -5.14 14.91 0.83
N ASP A 115 -6.15 14.38 1.53
CA ASP A 115 -7.48 15.00 1.66
C ASP A 115 -7.49 16.23 2.60
N GLY A 116 -6.55 16.30 3.56
CA GLY A 116 -6.37 17.46 4.46
C GLY A 116 -6.03 18.78 3.76
N SER A 117 -5.70 18.73 2.47
CA SER A 117 -5.35 19.87 1.61
C SER A 117 -6.56 20.67 1.09
N GLY A 118 -7.79 20.23 1.37
CA GLY A 118 -9.00 21.05 1.16
C GLY A 118 -9.93 20.63 0.02
N LEU A 119 -10.27 19.34 -0.12
CA LEU A 119 -11.39 18.92 -0.98
C LEU A 119 -12.40 18.07 -0.20
N GLN A 120 -13.55 18.69 0.07
CA GLN A 120 -14.78 18.04 0.52
C GLN A 120 -15.26 17.09 -0.59
N GLY A 121 -14.86 15.82 -0.49
CA GLY A 121 -15.28 14.80 -1.44
C GLY A 121 -14.59 13.47 -1.19
N GLY A 122 -14.53 13.03 0.07
CA GLY A 122 -13.99 11.72 0.40
C GLY A 122 -14.75 10.64 -0.35
N SER A 123 -14.10 9.99 -1.31
CA SER A 123 -14.62 8.83 -2.03
C SER A 123 -15.04 7.75 -1.05
N SER A 124 -16.10 6.98 -1.36
CA SER A 124 -16.50 5.79 -0.57
C SER A 124 -15.32 4.87 -0.27
N ARG A 125 -14.33 4.85 -1.16
CA ARG A 125 -13.08 4.08 -1.06
C ARG A 125 -12.13 4.59 0.03
N SER A 126 -12.02 5.91 0.21
CA SER A 126 -11.28 6.50 1.33
C SER A 126 -11.92 6.13 2.67
N ALA A 127 -13.26 6.15 2.72
CA ALA A 127 -14.02 5.76 3.91
C ALA A 127 -13.89 4.26 4.22
N GLU A 128 -13.88 3.40 3.21
CA GLU A 128 -13.65 1.95 3.37
C GLU A 128 -12.27 1.64 3.90
N LEU A 129 -11.21 2.25 3.36
CA LEU A 129 -9.83 2.05 3.84
C LEU A 129 -9.64 2.55 5.27
N LEU A 130 -10.21 3.72 5.60
CA LEU A 130 -10.25 4.21 6.98
C LEU A 130 -11.03 3.25 7.90
N ALA A 131 -12.17 2.72 7.43
CA ALA A 131 -12.99 1.80 8.21
C ALA A 131 -12.37 0.41 8.37
N GLN A 132 -11.50 -0.02 7.46
CA GLN A 132 -10.73 -1.26 7.58
C GLN A 132 -9.64 -1.10 8.64
N VAL A 133 -8.89 0.01 8.60
CA VAL A 133 -7.87 0.33 9.61
C VAL A 133 -8.46 0.44 11.02
N VAL A 134 -9.65 1.02 11.17
CA VAL A 134 -10.34 1.12 12.47
C VAL A 134 -10.90 -0.22 12.95
N ARG A 135 -11.20 -1.16 12.05
CA ARG A 135 -11.71 -2.50 12.42
C ARG A 135 -10.62 -3.48 12.84
N ASP A 136 -9.39 -3.27 12.39
CA ASP A 136 -8.23 -4.11 12.68
C ASP A 136 -7.41 -3.61 13.89
N HIS A 137 -8.03 -2.79 14.77
CA HIS A 137 -7.51 -2.31 16.07
C HIS A 137 -8.54 -2.57 17.18
#